data_AF-A0A1A0WDI8-F1
#
_entry.id   AF-A0A1A0WDI8-F1
#
_cell.length_a   1.000
_cell.length_b   1.000
_cell.length_c   1.000
_cell.angle_alpha   90.00
_cell.angle_beta   90.00
_cell.angle_gamma   90.00
#
_symmetry.space_group_name_H-M   'P 1'
#
loop_
_entity.id
_entity.type
_entity.pdbx_description
1 polymer ?
#
loop_
_entity_poly.entity_id
_entity_poly.type
_entity_poly.pdbx_seq_one_letter_code
_entity_poly.pdbx_strand_id
1 'polypeptide(L)' 'MQRRPRLEERGLMRRFRSREDKRGIAVGITRQGQDYLRPVLRTYAMLVRQFYLAPLDRDQMNALGDSARRVGDALKNRN' A
#
# COMPACT_ATOMS: atom_id res chain seq x y z
N MET A 1 10.54 11.25 -22.80
CA MET A 1 11.10 10.38 -21.74
C MET A 1 10.04 10.18 -20.64
N GLN A 2 9.59 8.96 -20.36
CA GLN A 2 8.74 8.70 -19.18
C GLN A 2 9.60 8.78 -17.91
N ARG A 3 9.15 9.54 -16.89
CA ARG A 3 9.79 9.56 -15.56
C ARG A 3 9.69 8.15 -14.94
N ARG A 4 10.82 7.61 -14.48
CA ARG A 4 10.81 6.38 -13.67
C ARG A 4 10.38 6.71 -12.24
N PRO A 5 9.48 5.92 -11.64
CA PRO A 5 9.18 6.03 -10.22
C PRO A 5 10.45 5.81 -9.38
N ARG A 6 10.62 6.58 -8.30
CA ARG A 6 11.77 6.48 -7.38
C ARG A 6 11.99 5.06 -6.85
N LEU A 7 10.93 4.26 -6.71
CA LEU A 7 11.01 2.86 -6.28
C LEU A 7 11.63 1.95 -7.36
N GLU A 8 11.42 2.25 -8.63
CA GLU A 8 12.07 1.54 -9.74
C GLU A 8 13.55 1.96 -9.85
N GLU A 9 13.86 3.25 -9.68
CA GLU A 9 15.25 3.75 -9.68
C GLU A 9 16.08 3.14 -8.55
N ARG A 10 15.46 2.90 -7.40
CA ARG A 10 16.08 2.24 -6.24
C ARG A 10 16.07 0.71 -6.31
N GLY A 11 15.56 0.12 -7.40
CA GLY A 11 15.49 -1.33 -7.57
C GLY A 11 14.49 -2.06 -6.66
N LEU A 12 13.61 -1.33 -5.97
CA LEU A 12 12.61 -1.89 -5.04
C LEU A 12 11.36 -2.38 -5.77
N MET A 13 11.09 -1.84 -6.96
CA MET A 13 10.02 -2.27 -7.85
C MET A 13 10.56 -2.44 -9.27
N ARG A 14 9.86 -3.24 -10.07
CA ARG A 14 10.17 -3.45 -11.47
C ARG A 14 8.90 -3.66 -12.29
N ARG A 15 8.90 -3.07 -13.47
CA ARG A 15 7.93 -3.35 -14.53
C ARG A 15 8.29 -4.64 -15.26
N PHE A 16 7.30 -5.49 -15.50
CA PHE A 16 7.42 -6.67 -16.35
C PHE A 16 6.22 -6.74 -17.29
N ARG A 17 6.40 -7.34 -18.47
CA ARG A 17 5.27 -7.61 -19.35
C ARG A 17 4.35 -8.61 -18.66
N SER A 18 3.05 -8.33 -18.65
CA SER A 18 2.08 -9.26 -18.10
C SER A 18 2.14 -10.58 -18.86
N ARG A 19 2.03 -11.69 -18.12
CA ARG A 19 2.01 -13.04 -18.68
C ARG A 19 0.65 -13.35 -19.32
N GLU A 20 -0.41 -12.69 -18.87
CA GLU A 20 -1.79 -12.94 -19.30
C GLU A 20 -2.21 -12.05 -20.49
N ASP A 21 -1.76 -10.80 -20.53
CA ASP A 21 -1.90 -9.92 -21.70
C ASP A 21 -0.55 -9.27 -22.00
N LYS A 22 0.09 -9.66 -23.10
CA LYS A 22 1.41 -9.13 -23.50
C LYS A 22 1.39 -7.64 -23.84
N ARG A 23 0.20 -7.03 -23.96
CA ARG A 23 -0.01 -5.58 -24.11
C ARG A 23 0.03 -4.84 -22.76
N GLY A 24 -0.16 -5.56 -21.65
CA GLY A 24 -0.14 -5.02 -20.31
C GLY A 24 1.27 -4.97 -19.69
N ILE A 25 1.54 -3.91 -18.93
CA ILE A 25 2.71 -3.83 -18.05
C ILE A 25 2.23 -4.02 -16.61
N ALA A 26 2.77 -5.03 -15.93
CA ALA A 26 2.59 -5.22 -14.50
C ALA A 26 3.78 -4.61 -13.74
N VAL A 27 3.51 -4.07 -12.55
CA VAL A 27 4.54 -3.60 -11.61
C VAL A 27 4.57 -4.57 -10.46
N GLY A 28 5.75 -5.05 -10.10
CA GLY A 28 5.93 -5.89 -8.92
C GLY A 28 7.10 -5.45 -8.08
N ILE A 29 7.02 -5.80 -6.80
CA ILE A 29 8.09 -5.60 -5.83
C ILE A 29 9.20 -6.61 -6.13
N THR A 30 10.44 -6.15 -6.18
CA THR A 30 11.60 -7.03 -6.36
C THR A 30 11.90 -7.80 -5.07
N ARG A 31 12.81 -8.79 -5.12
CA ARG A 31 13.27 -9.46 -3.89
C ARG A 31 13.90 -8.46 -2.90
N GLN A 32 14.74 -7.56 -3.39
CA GLN A 32 15.30 -6.46 -2.60
C GLN A 32 14.21 -5.58 -2.00
N GLY A 33 13.16 -5.27 -2.78
CA GLY A 33 11.99 -4.55 -2.29
C GLY A 33 11.26 -5.27 -1.16
N GLN A 34 11.11 -6.58 -1.25
CA GLN A 34 10.50 -7.41 -0.19
C GLN A 34 11.36 -7.44 1.07
N ASP A 35 12.68 -7.62 0.92
CA ASP A 35 13.62 -7.63 2.05
C ASP A 35 13.64 -6.27 2.76
N TYR A 36 13.53 -5.17 2.01
CA TYR A 36 13.39 -3.82 2.55
C TYR A 36 12.02 -3.59 3.22
N LEU A 37 10.95 -4.16 2.67
CA LEU A 37 9.58 -3.95 3.16
C LEU A 37 9.36 -4.55 4.54
N ARG A 38 9.95 -5.72 4.84
CA ARG A 38 9.79 -6.42 6.12
C ARG A 38 10.07 -5.56 7.36
N PRO A 39 11.26 -4.96 7.54
CA PRO A 39 11.53 -4.10 8.69
C PRO A 39 10.70 -2.81 8.66
N VAL A 40 10.45 -2.24 7.47
CA VAL A 40 9.66 -1.02 7.31
C VAL A 40 8.22 -1.20 7.78
N LEU A 41 7.59 -2.33 7.45
CA LEU A 41 6.22 -2.63 7.89
C LEU A 41 6.12 -2.73 9.41
N ARG A 42 7.14 -3.25 10.08
CA ARG A 42 7.19 -3.30 11.55
C ARG A 42 7.23 -1.88 12.13
N THR A 43 8.12 -1.03 11.62
CA THR A 43 8.21 0.37 12.05
C THR A 43 6.91 1.12 11.77
N TYR A 44 6.33 0.94 10.58
CA TYR A 44 5.06 1.53 10.21
C TYR A 44 3.93 1.13 11.17
N ALA A 45 3.75 -0.16 11.42
CA ALA A 45 2.70 -0.66 12.31
C ALA A 45 2.86 -0.12 13.74
N MET A 46 4.10 -0.07 14.24
CA MET A 46 4.41 0.51 15.54
C MET A 46 4.02 1.99 15.61
N LEU A 47 4.43 2.79 14.62
CA LEU A 47 4.16 4.23 14.59
C LEU A 47 2.67 4.53 14.44
N VAL A 48 1.96 3.82 13.55
CA VAL A 48 0.51 3.96 13.40
C VAL A 48 -0.19 3.60 14.71
N ARG A 49 0.21 2.50 15.36
CA ARG A 49 -0.37 2.14 16.66
C ARG A 49 -0.12 3.24 17.69
N GLN A 50 1.11 3.73 17.82
CA GLN A 50 1.47 4.70 18.85
C GLN A 50 0.79 6.05 18.66
N PHE A 51 0.84 6.60 17.44
CA PHE A 51 0.49 8.00 17.20
C PHE A 51 -0.92 8.20 16.64
N TYR A 52 -1.54 7.15 16.11
CA TYR A 52 -2.84 7.26 15.47
C TYR A 52 -3.91 6.43 16.19
N LEU A 53 -3.64 5.16 16.50
CA LEU A 53 -4.65 4.27 17.07
C LEU A 53 -4.72 4.30 18.60
N ALA A 54 -3.58 4.33 19.30
CA ALA A 54 -3.54 4.32 20.76
C ALA A 54 -4.24 5.52 21.43
N PRO A 55 -4.29 6.73 20.83
CA PRO A 55 -5.08 7.82 21.37
C PRO A 55 -6.60 7.61 21.30
N LEU A 56 -7.08 6.63 20.53
CA LEU A 56 -8.49 6.36 20.36
C LEU A 56 -8.95 5.29 21.35
N ASP A 57 -10.14 5.49 21.92
CA ASP A 57 -10.83 4.40 22.59
C ASP A 57 -11.36 3.36 21.58
N ARG A 58 -11.87 2.25 22.11
CA ARG A 58 -12.33 1.13 21.29
C ARG A 58 -13.51 1.51 20.39
N ASP A 59 -14.43 2.33 20.87
CA ASP A 59 -15.63 2.72 20.14
C ASP A 59 -15.28 3.71 19.02
N GLN A 60 -14.39 4.65 19.30
CA GLN A 60 -13.80 5.56 18.31
C GLN A 60 -13.07 4.80 17.20
N MET A 61 -12.26 3.79 17.56
CA MET A 61 -11.57 2.95 16.59
C MET A 61 -12.54 2.16 15.70
N ASN A 62 -13.62 1.61 16.28
CA ASN A 62 -14.67 0.91 15.53
C ASN A 62 -15.38 1.86 14.57
N ALA A 63 -15.80 3.04 15.06
CA ALA A 63 -16.49 4.05 14.25
C ALA A 63 -15.62 4.53 13.08
N LEU A 64 -14.31 4.72 13.31
CA LEU A 64 -13.36 5.08 12.25
C LEU A 64 -13.28 3.99 11.17
N GLY A 65 -13.13 2.72 11.59
CA GLY A 65 -13.07 1.59 10.68
C GLY A 65 -14.34 1.44 9.83
N ASP A 66 -15.50 1.61 10.45
CA ASP A 66 -16.79 1.53 9.75
C ASP A 66 -17.00 2.67 8.76
N SER A 67 -16.62 3.90 9.14
CA SER A 67 -16.71 5.08 8.28
C SER A 67 -15.79 4.95 7.07
N ALA A 68 -14.54 4.51 7.28
CA ALA A 68 -13.58 4.29 6.19
C ALA A 68 -14.06 3.21 5.22
N ARG A 69 -14.66 2.12 5.72
CA ARG A 69 -15.23 1.05 4.90
C ARG A 69 -16.37 1.56 4.02
N ARG A 70 -17.34 2.28 4.59
CA ARG A 70 -18.49 2.84 3.85
C ARG A 70 -18.05 3.75 2.70
N VAL A 71 -17.10 4.65 2.98
CA VAL A 71 -16.54 5.55 1.94
C VAL A 71 -15.82 4.74 0.87
N GLY A 72 -14.97 3.79 1.26
CA GLY A 72 -14.23 2.94 0.33
C GLY A 72 -15.14 2.13 -0.60
N ASP A 73 -16.22 1.57 -0.08
CA ASP A 73 -17.20 0.80 -0.86
C ASP A 73 -17.98 1.71 -1.83
N ALA A 74 -18.39 2.89 -1.38
CA ALA A 74 -19.04 3.88 -2.24
C ALA A 74 -18.13 4.34 -3.39
N LEU A 75 -16.82 4.47 -3.16
CA LEU A 75 -15.85 4.82 -4.19
C LEU A 75 -15.62 3.69 -5.20
N LYS A 76 -15.61 2.43 -4.76
CA LYS A 76 -15.45 1.27 -5.65
C LYS A 76 -16.67 1.07 -6.56
N ASN A 77 -17.87 1.33 -6.04
CA ASN A 77 -19.13 1.14 -6.75
C ASN A 77 -19.47 2.31 -7.71
N ARG A 78 -18.58 3.30 -7.86
CA ARG A 78 -18.74 4.45 -8.79
C ARG A 78 -18.13 4.22 -10.18
N ASN A 79 -17.70 3.00 -10.48
CA ASN A 79 -17.17 2.59 -11.79
C ASN A 79 -18.20 1.82 -12.62
#